data_AF-A0A5J6LG09-F1
#
_entry.id   AF-A0A5J6LG09-F1
#
_cell.length_a   1.000
_cell.length_b   1.000
_cell.length_c   1.000
_cell.angle_alpha   90.00
_cell.angle_beta   90.00
_cell.angle_gamma   90.00
#
_symmetry.space_group_name_H-M   'P 1'
#
loop_
_entity.id
_entity.type
_entity.pdbx_description
1 polymer ?
#
loop_
_entity_poly.entity_id
_entity_poly.type
_entity_poly.pdbx_seq_one_letter_code
_entity_poly.pdbx_strand_id
1 'polypeptide(L)'
;MKPVARLGDLHQCPKHKHGTTAITQVAGNSTDDGRPIACVGDKTACGATIIEGSSTAFIDGRAVAYVGCKTDHGGVIITGSSTAKVQP
;
A
#
# COMPACT_ATOMS: atom_id res chain seq x y z
N MET A 1 -9.70 -1.28 -12.21
CA MET A 1 -8.55 -2.06 -11.70
C MET A 1 -7.36 -1.12 -11.47
N LYS A 2 -6.69 -1.23 -10.33
CA LYS A 2 -5.54 -0.43 -9.92
C LYS A 2 -4.34 -1.35 -9.60
N PRO A 3 -3.10 -0.92 -9.88
CA PRO A 3 -1.90 -1.67 -9.51
C PRO A 3 -1.85 -2.04 -8.03
N VAL A 4 -1.51 -3.29 -7.70
CA VAL A 4 -1.31 -3.75 -6.32
C VAL A 4 -0.11 -3.05 -5.69
N ALA A 5 -0.24 -2.58 -4.45
CA ALA A 5 0.86 -2.00 -3.69
C ALA A 5 1.65 -3.10 -2.96
N ARG A 6 2.97 -2.92 -2.88
CA ARG A 6 3.91 -3.91 -2.33
C ARG A 6 4.92 -3.24 -1.42
N LEU A 7 5.62 -4.03 -0.61
CA LEU A 7 6.77 -3.58 0.16
C LEU A 7 7.76 -2.83 -0.75
N GLY A 8 8.11 -1.60 -0.40
CA GLY A 8 8.98 -0.71 -1.17
C GLY A 8 8.25 0.25 -2.12
N ASP A 9 6.95 0.08 -2.38
CA ASP A 9 6.20 1.02 -3.20
C ASP A 9 5.97 2.34 -2.46
N LEU A 10 5.83 3.43 -3.21
CA LEU A 10 5.95 4.78 -2.70
C LEU A 10 4.61 5.32 -2.21
N HIS A 11 4.68 6.10 -1.15
CA HIS A 11 3.64 6.86 -0.50
C HIS A 11 3.99 8.34 -0.56
N GLN A 12 3.07 9.17 -1.03
CA GLN A 12 3.19 10.63 -0.97
C GLN A 12 2.45 11.15 0.26
N CYS A 13 3.20 11.68 1.22
CA CYS A 13 2.67 12.17 2.48
C CYS A 13 2.48 13.70 2.44
N PRO A 14 1.29 14.24 2.79
CA PRO A 14 1.05 15.68 2.81
C PRO A 14 1.57 16.35 4.09
N LYS A 15 1.98 15.58 5.10
CA LYS A 15 2.56 16.14 6.33
C LYS A 15 3.86 16.87 6.02
N HIS A 16 4.01 18.05 6.60
CA HIS A 16 5.20 18.88 6.45
C HIS A 16 6.48 18.09 6.74
N LYS A 17 7.46 18.16 5.83
CA LYS A 17 8.76 17.45 5.85
C LYS A 17 8.75 15.92 5.67
N HIS A 18 7.59 15.26 5.51
CA HIS A 18 7.57 13.81 5.27
C HIS A 18 7.87 13.47 3.80
N GLY A 19 7.23 14.17 2.86
CA GLY A 19 7.45 13.97 1.43
C GLY A 19 7.08 12.57 0.95
N THR A 20 7.85 12.07 -0.04
CA THR A 20 7.68 10.74 -0.61
C THR A 20 8.49 9.71 0.18
N THR A 21 7.83 8.67 0.66
CA THR A 21 8.44 7.58 1.46
C THR A 21 7.97 6.22 0.98
N ALA A 22 8.68 5.13 1.28
CA ALA A 22 8.28 3.79 0.87
C ALA A 22 7.36 3.10 1.89
N ILE A 23 6.59 2.10 1.46
CA ILE A 23 6.00 1.08 2.34
C ILE A 23 7.13 0.23 2.89
N THR A 24 7.24 0.11 4.22
CA THR A 24 8.39 -0.55 4.88
C THR A 24 8.01 -1.66 5.86
N GLN A 25 6.74 -1.75 6.27
CA GLN A 25 6.27 -2.80 7.17
C GLN A 25 5.02 -3.45 6.59
N VAL A 26 5.17 -4.68 6.11
CA VAL A 26 4.10 -5.51 5.55
C VAL A 26 4.02 -6.80 6.38
N ALA A 27 2.85 -7.10 6.93
CA ALA A 27 2.67 -8.24 7.82
C ALA A 27 2.43 -9.58 7.10
N GLY A 28 1.89 -9.54 5.87
CA GLY A 28 1.54 -10.74 5.10
C GLY A 28 2.73 -11.37 4.37
N ASN A 29 2.64 -12.67 4.12
CA ASN A 29 3.68 -13.44 3.42
C ASN A 29 3.40 -13.65 1.93
N SER A 30 2.20 -13.30 1.45
CA SER A 30 1.86 -13.36 0.03
C SER A 30 2.67 -12.33 -0.75
N THR A 31 3.18 -12.74 -1.92
CA THR A 31 4.07 -11.91 -2.74
C THR A 31 3.51 -11.70 -4.15
N ASP A 32 3.91 -10.58 -4.74
CA ASP A 32 3.77 -10.27 -6.16
C ASP A 32 5.13 -9.83 -6.70
N ASP A 33 5.59 -10.46 -7.79
CA ASP A 33 6.97 -10.38 -8.31
C ASP A 33 8.04 -10.51 -7.19
N GLY A 34 7.82 -11.43 -6.24
CA GLY A 34 8.74 -11.66 -5.12
C GLY A 34 8.76 -10.57 -4.05
N ARG A 35 7.90 -9.55 -4.13
CA ARG A 35 7.75 -8.50 -3.11
C ARG A 35 6.47 -8.74 -2.29
N PRO A 36 6.50 -8.64 -0.95
CA PRO A 36 5.30 -8.78 -0.12
C PRO A 36 4.19 -7.80 -0.52
N ILE A 37 2.96 -8.30 -0.63
CA ILE A 37 1.78 -7.50 -0.97
C ILE A 37 1.32 -6.70 0.25
N ALA A 38 1.19 -5.38 0.09
CA ALA A 38 0.71 -4.50 1.15
C ALA A 38 -0.81 -4.60 1.30
N CYS A 39 -1.29 -4.53 2.54
CA CYS A 39 -2.70 -4.55 2.91
C CYS A 39 -3.04 -3.42 3.89
N VAL A 40 -4.34 -3.13 4.07
CA VAL A 40 -4.82 -2.21 5.10
C VAL A 40 -4.22 -2.57 6.45
N GLY A 41 -3.63 -1.59 7.15
CA GLY A 41 -2.88 -1.76 8.41
C GLY A 41 -1.36 -1.75 8.28
N ASP A 42 -0.81 -1.87 7.06
CA ASP A 42 0.64 -1.82 6.82
C ASP A 42 1.16 -0.37 6.85
N LYS A 43 2.48 -0.21 7.06
CA LYS A 43 3.07 1.10 7.37
C LYS A 43 4.12 1.55 6.36
N THR A 44 4.20 2.86 6.22
CA THR A 44 5.19 3.57 5.41
C THR A 44 6.35 4.07 6.27
N ALA A 45 7.46 4.44 5.64
CA ALA A 45 8.67 4.87 6.34
C ALA A 45 8.47 6.17 7.15
N CYS A 46 7.50 7.01 6.78
CA CYS A 46 7.15 8.20 7.57
C CYS A 46 6.21 7.88 8.75
N GLY A 47 5.88 6.61 8.97
CA GLY A 47 5.01 6.12 10.04
C GLY A 47 3.52 6.07 9.70
N ALA A 48 3.12 6.47 8.48
CA ALA A 48 1.71 6.45 8.08
C ALA A 48 1.20 5.02 7.92
N THR A 49 -0.06 4.78 8.26
CA THR A 49 -0.74 3.48 8.13
C THR A 49 -1.70 3.51 6.93
N ILE A 50 -1.70 2.47 6.11
CA ILE A 50 -2.66 2.31 5.00
C ILE A 50 -4.05 2.02 5.59
N ILE A 51 -5.06 2.80 5.20
CA ILE A 51 -6.44 2.71 5.74
C ILE A 51 -7.50 2.40 4.69
N GLU A 52 -7.12 2.33 3.41
CA GLU A 52 -8.00 1.98 2.30
C GLU A 52 -7.41 0.78 1.55
N GLY A 53 -8.26 -0.08 1.01
CA GLY A 53 -7.87 -1.26 0.26
C GLY A 53 -9.02 -1.77 -0.59
N SER A 54 -8.77 -2.84 -1.32
CA SER A 54 -9.71 -3.43 -2.28
C SER A 54 -11.04 -3.85 -1.66
N SER A 55 -12.12 -3.58 -2.39
CA SER A 55 -13.46 -4.08 -2.06
C SER A 55 -13.65 -5.59 -2.26
N THR A 56 -12.76 -6.26 -3.01
CA THR A 56 -12.93 -7.67 -3.40
C THR A 56 -11.72 -8.57 -3.17
N ALA A 57 -10.52 -8.01 -2.94
CA ALA A 57 -9.30 -8.79 -2.73
C ALA A 57 -8.80 -8.67 -1.29
N PHE A 58 -8.59 -9.82 -0.65
CA PHE A 58 -8.16 -9.92 0.75
C PHE A 58 -7.02 -10.92 0.90
N ILE A 59 -6.07 -10.61 1.78
CA ILE A 59 -4.99 -11.51 2.24
C ILE A 59 -5.08 -11.55 3.76
N ASP A 60 -5.21 -12.75 4.33
CA ASP A 60 -5.36 -12.96 5.78
C ASP A 60 -6.46 -12.09 6.41
N GLY A 61 -7.57 -11.89 5.69
CA GLY A 61 -8.71 -11.06 6.11
C GLY A 61 -8.49 -9.55 6.00
N ARG A 62 -7.35 -9.09 5.49
CA ARG A 62 -7.02 -7.66 5.29
C ARG A 62 -7.13 -7.30 3.82
N ALA A 63 -7.79 -6.18 3.54
CA ALA A 63 -7.99 -5.72 2.16
C ALA A 63 -6.65 -5.35 1.50
N VAL A 64 -6.44 -5.83 0.27
CA VAL A 64 -5.21 -5.58 -0.51
C VAL A 64 -5.10 -4.10 -0.88
N ALA A 65 -3.96 -3.47 -0.61
CA ALA A 65 -3.71 -2.10 -0.97
C ALA A 65 -3.33 -1.96 -2.45
N TYR A 66 -3.63 -0.81 -3.04
CA TYR A 66 -3.37 -0.48 -4.43
C TYR A 66 -2.99 0.99 -4.61
N VAL A 67 -2.54 1.36 -5.82
CA VAL A 67 -2.23 2.77 -6.15
C VAL A 67 -3.48 3.64 -6.03
N GLY A 68 -3.40 4.62 -5.12
CA GLY A 68 -4.50 5.51 -4.76
C GLY A 68 -5.04 5.29 -3.34
N CYS A 69 -4.73 4.17 -2.69
CA CYS A 69 -5.16 3.92 -1.32
C CYS A 69 -4.66 5.01 -0.37
N LYS A 70 -5.56 5.50 0.48
CA LYS A 70 -5.28 6.52 1.49
C LYS A 70 -4.51 5.96 2.69
N THR A 71 -3.79 6.87 3.36
CA THR A 71 -3.18 6.63 4.66
C THR A 71 -3.77 7.53 5.74
N ASP A 72 -3.55 7.18 7.01
CA ASP A 72 -3.96 7.97 8.19
C ASP A 72 -3.29 9.37 8.29
N HIS A 73 -2.20 9.58 7.54
CA HIS A 73 -1.59 10.90 7.37
C HIS A 73 -2.28 11.76 6.30
N GLY A 74 -3.31 11.24 5.64
CA GLY A 74 -4.05 11.91 4.56
C GLY A 74 -3.38 11.84 3.19
N GLY A 75 -2.27 11.11 3.06
CA GLY A 75 -1.60 10.89 1.79
C GLY A 75 -2.08 9.65 1.07
N VAL A 76 -1.41 9.29 -0.03
CA VAL A 76 -1.81 8.16 -0.88
C VAL A 76 -0.61 7.32 -1.32
N ILE A 77 -0.86 6.05 -1.66
CA ILE A 77 0.10 5.19 -2.36
C ILE A 77 0.16 5.59 -3.84
N ILE A 78 1.35 5.79 -4.39
CA ILE A 78 1.56 6.37 -5.73
C ILE A 78 2.29 5.44 -6.72
N THR A 79 2.90 4.36 -6.26
CA THR A 79 3.46 3.31 -7.14
C THR A 79 2.93 1.93 -6.75
N GLY A 80 3.06 0.97 -7.67
CA GLY A 80 2.53 -0.38 -7.49
C GLY A 80 3.12 -1.35 -8.52
N SER A 81 2.56 -2.55 -8.56
CA SER A 81 2.92 -3.61 -9.50
C SER A 81 2.67 -3.23 -10.96
N SER A 82 3.58 -3.67 -11.85
CA SER A 82 3.39 -3.56 -13.30
C SER A 82 2.50 -4.67 -13.86
N THR A 83 2.33 -5.77 -13.12
CA THR A 83 1.70 -7.01 -13.58
C THR A 83 0.40 -7.32 -12.82
N ALA A 84 0.36 -7.07 -11.51
CA ALA A 84 -0.81 -7.33 -10.68
C ALA A 84 -1.71 -6.10 -10.50
N LYS A 85 -3.04 -6.32 -10.62
CA LYS A 85 -4.06 -5.29 -10.42
C LYS A 85 -5.23 -5.84 -9.59
N VAL A 86 -5.84 -4.99 -8.78
CA VAL A 86 -7.05 -5.29 -7.98
C VAL A 86 -8.16 -4.27 -8.24
N GLN A 87 -9.39 -4.61 -7.90
CA GLN A 87 -10.49 -3.65 -7.92
C GLN A 87 -10.37 -2.72 -6.71
N PRO A 88 -10.57 -1.39 -6.86
CA PRO A 88 -10.78 -0.51 -5.73
C PRO A 88 -11.89 -1.01 -4.80
#